data_AF-A0A819XG31-F1
#
_entry.id   AF-A0A819XG31-F1
#
_cell.length_a   1.000
_cell.length_b   1.000
_cell.length_c   1.000
_cell.angle_alpha   90.00
_cell.angle_beta   90.00
_cell.angle_gamma   90.00
#
_symmetry.space_group_name_H-M   'P 1'
#
loop_
_entity.id
_entity.type
_entity.pdbx_description
1 polymer ?
#
loop_
_entity_poly.entity_id
_entity_poly.type
_entity_poly.pdbx_seq_one_letter_code
_entity_poly.pdbx_strand_id
1 'polypeptide(L)'
;MCLKNPISINELTQASRPLRNILDQIRVQCTLCAQTDLQRGNFVDHINKICPKSVVPCQAADIKCPWQGPRDELQSHISTCVFEPLRPVLSSLIAQNRQLIDQVQKHDNEIKKLIQQMHQLQPTATNESNDESDSSSVSKFSIDDSNQKEEDAIFIRNLPATIKFNDLFDLFSKIGRIKYNANTKKAEVFIFKNPNKKDGLCNAKVVFINKESAAAAVVEYNGKHIPQWNTRLQVNISYPKKKNLNEVGKTYNRK
;
A
#
# COMPACT_ATOMS: atom_id res chain seq x y z
N MET A 1 -36.33 -18.03 42.36
CA MET A 1 -35.09 -17.22 42.43
C MET A 1 -34.95 -16.47 41.10
N CYS A 2 -35.13 -15.14 41.07
CA CYS A 2 -35.03 -14.38 39.83
C CYS A 2 -33.57 -13.93 39.62
N LEU A 3 -32.88 -14.54 38.67
CA LEU A 3 -31.57 -14.11 38.20
C LEU A 3 -31.79 -12.88 37.31
N LYS A 4 -31.47 -11.68 37.81
CA LYS A 4 -31.40 -10.48 36.97
C LYS A 4 -30.12 -10.56 36.15
N ASN A 5 -30.26 -10.73 34.84
CA ASN A 5 -29.13 -10.63 33.91
C ASN A 5 -28.49 -9.24 34.04
N PRO A 6 -27.15 -9.13 33.95
CA PRO A 6 -26.48 -7.83 33.97
C PRO A 6 -26.88 -7.01 32.75
N ILE A 7 -27.45 -5.84 32.99
CA ILE A 7 -27.86 -4.90 31.92
C ILE A 7 -26.60 -4.48 31.16
N SER A 8 -26.64 -4.66 29.84
CA SER A 8 -25.55 -4.24 28.97
C SER A 8 -25.60 -2.72 28.74
N ILE A 9 -24.45 -2.06 28.61
CA ILE A 9 -24.35 -0.60 28.41
C ILE A 9 -25.14 -0.15 27.16
N ASN A 10 -25.31 -1.05 26.19
CA ASN A 10 -26.04 -0.80 24.95
C ASN A 10 -27.57 -0.81 25.11
N GLU A 11 -28.10 -1.23 26.27
CA GLU A 11 -29.54 -1.30 26.58
C GLU A 11 -30.03 -0.07 27.36
N LEU A 12 -29.14 0.87 27.67
CA LEU A 12 -29.48 2.11 28.37
C LEU A 12 -30.04 3.14 27.39
N THR A 13 -31.30 3.52 27.60
CA THR A 13 -31.91 4.65 26.87
C THR A 13 -31.33 5.97 27.37
N GLN A 14 -31.20 6.94 26.46
CA GLN A 14 -30.67 8.26 26.81
C GLN A 14 -31.56 8.95 27.84
N ALA A 15 -30.95 9.55 28.87
CA ALA A 15 -31.67 10.31 29.89
C ALA A 15 -32.53 11.42 29.27
N SER A 16 -33.70 11.68 29.87
CA SER A 16 -34.60 12.74 29.40
C SER A 16 -33.89 14.11 29.38
N ARG A 17 -34.28 14.97 28.43
CA ARG A 17 -33.66 16.31 28.26
C ARG A 17 -33.62 17.14 29.56
N PRO A 18 -34.68 17.18 30.40
CA PRO A 18 -34.63 17.91 31.66
C PRO A 18 -33.57 17.37 32.63
N LEU A 19 -33.47 16.04 32.76
CA LEU A 19 -32.44 15.40 33.59
C LEU A 19 -31.04 15.69 33.04
N ARG A 20 -30.85 15.64 31.72
CA ARG A 20 -29.56 15.99 31.10
C ARG A 20 -29.15 17.43 31.37
N ASN A 21 -30.09 18.38 31.29
CA ASN A 21 -29.81 19.79 31.59
C ASN A 21 -29.42 20.01 33.07
N ILE A 22 -30.08 19.31 34.01
CA ILE A 22 -29.71 19.37 35.43
C ILE A 22 -28.31 18.76 35.64
N LEU A 23 -28.04 17.60 35.02
CA LEU A 23 -26.73 16.95 35.10
C LEU A 23 -25.62 17.82 34.50
N ASP A 24 -25.90 18.54 33.41
CA ASP A 24 -24.92 19.39 32.73
C ASP A 24 -24.51 20.61 33.57
N GLN A 25 -25.34 21.02 34.54
CA GLN A 25 -25.03 22.11 35.49
C GLN A 25 -24.15 21.66 36.68
N ILE A 26 -23.92 20.36 36.86
CA ILE A 26 -23.06 19.84 37.94
C ILE A 26 -21.65 20.38 37.77
N ARG A 27 -21.07 20.90 38.86
CA ARG A 27 -19.68 21.36 38.88
C ARG A 27 -18.73 20.18 39.05
N VAL A 28 -17.70 20.15 38.23
CA VAL A 28 -16.65 19.13 38.20
C VAL A 28 -15.28 19.80 38.22
N GLN A 29 -14.27 19.04 38.65
CA GLN A 29 -12.87 19.46 38.62
C GLN A 29 -12.15 18.80 37.44
N CYS A 30 -11.31 19.56 36.73
CA CYS A 30 -10.45 18.99 35.70
C CYS A 30 -9.35 18.12 36.33
N THR A 31 -9.22 16.89 35.88
CA THR A 31 -8.16 15.96 36.34
C THR A 31 -6.77 16.32 35.81
N LEU A 32 -6.68 17.14 34.75
CA LEU A 32 -5.42 17.50 34.10
C LEU A 32 -4.84 18.81 34.62
N CYS A 33 -5.67 19.86 34.73
CA CYS A 33 -5.23 21.20 35.14
C CYS A 33 -5.71 21.61 36.54
N ALA A 34 -6.44 20.73 37.25
CA ALA A 34 -7.03 20.99 38.56
C ALA A 34 -8.04 22.14 38.64
N GLN A 35 -8.41 22.77 37.50
CA GLN A 35 -9.41 23.84 37.46
C GLN A 35 -10.76 23.35 38.01
N THR A 36 -11.29 24.10 38.98
CA THR A 36 -12.58 23.86 39.62
C THR A 36 -13.69 24.65 38.93
N ASP A 37 -14.94 24.40 39.33
CA ASP A 37 -16.14 25.10 38.85
C ASP A 37 -16.50 24.90 37.36
N LEU A 38 -15.99 23.86 36.72
CA LEU A 38 -16.39 23.50 35.36
C LEU A 38 -17.76 22.84 35.37
N GLN A 39 -18.69 23.29 34.53
CA GLN A 39 -19.95 22.57 34.34
C GLN A 39 -19.69 21.26 33.59
N ARG A 40 -20.34 20.17 34.01
CA ARG A 40 -20.26 18.85 33.36
C ARG A 40 -20.56 18.95 31.86
N GLY A 41 -21.54 19.76 31.48
CA GLY A 41 -21.88 20.00 30.07
C GLY A 41 -20.72 20.61 29.26
N ASN A 42 -19.89 21.44 29.89
CA ASN A 42 -18.77 22.14 29.27
C ASN A 42 -17.43 21.43 29.47
N PHE A 43 -17.41 20.31 30.19
CA PHE A 43 -16.18 19.61 30.55
C PHE A 43 -15.42 19.08 29.32
N VAL A 44 -16.16 18.55 28.35
CA VAL A 44 -15.59 18.04 27.08
C VAL A 44 -14.97 19.18 26.27
N ASP A 45 -15.65 20.32 26.19
CA ASP A 45 -15.12 21.51 25.52
C ASP A 45 -13.88 22.05 26.23
N HIS A 46 -13.88 22.06 27.57
CA HIS A 46 -12.70 22.43 28.34
C HIS A 46 -11.52 21.53 27.98
N ILE A 47 -11.65 20.20 28.05
CA ILE A 47 -10.55 19.27 27.72
C ILE A 47 -10.03 19.51 26.30
N ASN A 48 -10.92 19.63 25.32
CA ASN A 48 -10.54 19.62 23.92
C ASN A 48 -10.06 20.98 23.39
N LYS A 49 -10.53 22.09 23.97
CA LYS A 49 -10.31 23.43 23.41
C LYS A 49 -9.56 24.38 24.35
N ILE A 50 -9.69 24.22 25.66
CA ILE A 50 -9.30 25.26 26.63
C ILE A 50 -8.19 24.79 27.58
N CYS A 51 -8.20 23.52 27.98
CA CYS A 51 -7.35 23.00 29.05
C CYS A 51 -5.86 23.19 28.71
N PRO A 52 -5.08 23.86 29.57
CA PRO A 52 -3.65 24.12 29.32
C PRO A 52 -2.82 22.83 29.36
N LYS A 53 -3.21 21.87 30.19
CA LYS A 53 -2.51 20.58 30.35
C LYS A 53 -3.04 19.47 29.44
N SER A 54 -3.99 19.77 28.54
CA SER A 54 -4.41 18.80 27.53
C SER A 54 -3.25 18.51 26.58
N VAL A 55 -2.95 17.24 26.34
CA VAL A 55 -1.98 16.84 25.32
C VAL A 55 -2.58 17.12 23.95
N VAL A 56 -1.92 17.98 23.18
CA VAL A 56 -2.31 18.35 21.83
C VAL A 56 -1.17 18.08 20.85
N PRO A 57 -1.48 17.67 19.62
CA PRO A 57 -0.48 17.57 18.57
C PRO A 57 -0.05 18.97 18.09
N CYS A 58 1.13 19.05 17.48
CA CYS A 58 1.59 20.24 16.78
C CYS A 58 0.63 20.60 15.63
N GLN A 59 0.54 21.88 15.27
CA GLN A 59 -0.24 22.30 14.10
C GLN A 59 0.28 21.67 12.80
N ALA A 60 1.59 21.44 12.71
CA ALA A 60 2.27 20.72 11.63
C ALA A 60 2.16 19.18 11.70
N ALA A 61 1.24 18.62 12.50
CA ALA A 61 1.04 17.17 12.58
C ALA A 61 0.50 16.58 11.25
N ASP A 62 -0.17 17.40 10.44
CA ASP A 62 -0.59 17.07 9.07
C ASP A 62 0.59 16.66 8.19
N ILE A 63 1.73 17.34 8.34
CA ILE A 63 2.99 17.04 7.65
C ILE A 63 3.96 16.22 8.50
N LYS A 64 3.42 15.44 9.45
CA LYS A 64 4.15 14.46 10.28
C LYS A 64 5.15 15.05 11.27
N CYS A 65 4.91 16.25 11.78
CA CYS A 65 5.62 16.70 12.99
C CYS A 65 5.38 15.69 14.14
N PRO A 66 6.43 15.15 14.78
CA PRO A 66 6.29 14.14 15.83
C PRO A 66 5.88 14.72 17.19
N TRP A 67 5.90 16.05 17.34
CA TRP A 67 5.65 16.69 18.63
C TRP A 67 4.18 16.56 19.04
N GLN A 68 3.99 16.10 20.27
CA GLN A 68 2.73 16.12 21.00
C GLN A 68 3.07 16.46 22.45
N GLY A 69 2.34 17.41 23.03
CA GLY A 69 2.66 17.88 24.38
C GLY A 69 1.54 18.71 24.98
N PRO A 70 1.72 19.20 26.22
CA PRO A 70 0.79 20.12 26.87
C PRO A 70 0.50 21.35 26.00
N ARG A 71 -0.76 21.81 26.00
CA ARG A 71 -1.20 22.98 25.21
C ARG A 71 -0.47 24.26 25.61
N ASP A 72 -0.11 24.42 26.88
CA ASP A 72 0.68 25.57 27.35
C ASP A 72 2.10 25.61 26.78
N GLU A 73 2.68 24.45 26.46
CA GLU A 73 4.00 24.35 25.80
C GLU A 73 3.94 24.50 24.28
N LEU A 74 2.75 24.43 23.67
CA LEU A 74 2.56 24.44 22.21
C LEU A 74 3.16 25.69 21.55
N GLN A 75 3.01 26.88 22.15
CA GLN A 75 3.53 28.12 21.56
C GLN A 75 5.07 28.15 21.52
N SER A 76 5.70 27.64 22.59
CA SER A 76 7.16 27.51 22.65
C SER A 76 7.65 26.54 21.57
N HIS A 77 6.95 25.41 21.40
CA HIS A 77 7.25 24.47 20.32
C HIS A 77 7.07 25.09 18.93
N ILE A 78 5.96 25.80 18.65
CA ILE A 78 5.69 26.40 17.34
C ILE A 78 6.84 27.34 16.93
N SER A 79 7.37 28.13 17.87
CA SER A 79 8.49 29.04 17.60
C SER A 79 9.81 28.34 17.21
N THR A 80 9.98 27.08 17.60
CA THR A 80 11.18 26.26 17.32
C THR A 80 10.91 25.13 16.31
N CYS A 81 9.66 24.98 15.86
CA CYS A 81 9.24 23.90 15.00
C CYS A 81 9.74 24.10 13.56
N VAL A 82 10.60 23.20 13.09
CA VAL A 82 11.12 23.22 11.71
C VAL A 82 10.03 22.98 10.65
N PHE A 83 8.91 22.37 11.04
CA PHE A 83 7.85 22.00 10.13
C PHE A 83 6.85 23.13 9.89
N GLU A 84 6.62 24.01 10.87
CA GLU A 84 5.62 25.09 10.74
C GLU A 84 5.93 26.03 9.56
N PRO A 85 7.18 26.50 9.36
CA PRO A 85 7.53 27.33 8.20
C PRO A 85 7.37 26.61 6.85
N LEU A 86 7.43 25.27 6.83
CA LEU A 86 7.30 24.47 5.61
C LEU A 86 5.84 24.26 5.18
N ARG A 87 4.88 24.40 6.10
CA ARG A 87 3.45 24.17 5.84
C ARG A 87 2.88 24.93 4.65
N PRO A 88 3.09 26.25 4.47
CA PRO A 88 2.50 26.97 3.33
C PRO A 88 3.05 26.50 1.98
N VAL A 89 4.34 26.12 1.93
CA VAL A 89 4.96 25.61 0.70
C VAL A 89 4.38 24.23 0.37
N LEU A 90 4.29 23.36 1.38
CA LEU A 90 3.73 22.01 1.21
C LEU A 90 2.24 22.04 0.86
N SER A 91 1.44 22.93 1.46
CA SER A 91 0.03 23.07 1.13
C SER A 91 -0.18 23.55 -0.32
N SER A 92 0.65 24.49 -0.78
CA SER A 92 0.68 24.91 -2.17
C SER A 92 1.04 23.76 -3.11
N LEU A 93 2.07 22.97 -2.79
CA LEU A 93 2.47 21.81 -3.60
C LEU A 93 1.40 20.72 -3.65
N ILE A 94 0.75 20.44 -2.52
CA ILE A 94 -0.37 19.49 -2.45
C ILE A 94 -1.54 19.98 -3.32
N ALA A 95 -1.86 21.28 -3.27
CA ALA A 95 -2.89 21.86 -4.12
C ALA A 95 -2.56 21.75 -5.61
N GLN A 96 -1.31 22.03 -6.00
CA GLN A 96 -0.84 21.86 -7.39
C GLN A 96 -0.91 20.41 -7.85
N ASN A 97 -0.46 19.46 -7.03
CA ASN A 97 -0.55 18.03 -7.36
C ASN A 97 -2.00 17.59 -7.57
N ARG A 98 -2.93 18.08 -6.74
CA ARG A 98 -4.36 17.82 -6.92
C ARG A 98 -4.86 18.36 -8.27
N GLN A 99 -4.49 19.60 -8.62
CA GLN A 99 -4.85 20.18 -9.92
C GLN A 99 -4.29 19.36 -11.10
N LEU A 100 -3.04 18.91 -11.01
CA LEU A 100 -2.43 18.08 -12.06
C LEU A 100 -3.12 16.72 -12.20
N ILE A 101 -3.50 16.08 -11.08
CA ILE A 101 -4.29 14.84 -11.11
C ILE A 101 -5.63 15.05 -11.82
N ASP A 102 -6.33 16.15 -11.49
CA ASP A 102 -7.61 16.48 -12.13
C ASP A 102 -7.43 16.72 -13.64
N GLN A 103 -6.33 17.36 -14.06
CA GLN A 103 -5.99 17.55 -15.48
C GLN A 103 -5.72 16.23 -16.19
N VAL A 104 -4.92 15.34 -15.59
CA VAL A 104 -4.63 14.02 -16.15
C VAL A 104 -5.92 13.23 -16.34
N GLN A 105 -6.80 13.19 -15.33
CA GLN A 105 -8.09 12.51 -15.43
C GLN A 105 -8.98 13.10 -16.54
N LYS A 106 -8.94 14.44 -16.71
CA LYS A 106 -9.69 15.10 -17.79
C LYS A 106 -9.18 14.67 -19.16
N HIS A 107 -7.87 14.70 -19.37
CA HIS A 107 -7.26 14.27 -20.64
C HIS A 107 -7.45 12.78 -20.89
N ASP A 108 -7.38 11.92 -19.87
CA ASP A 108 -7.69 10.49 -20.01
C ASP A 108 -9.12 10.27 -20.52
N ASN A 109 -10.08 11.04 -20.02
CA ASN A 109 -11.46 10.98 -20.47
C ASN A 109 -11.62 11.49 -21.92
N GLU A 110 -10.86 12.53 -22.31
CA GLU A 110 -10.81 13.01 -23.69
C GLU A 110 -10.21 11.97 -24.64
N ILE A 111 -9.09 11.35 -24.27
CA ILE A 111 -8.46 10.26 -25.02
C ILE A 111 -9.45 9.10 -25.22
N LYS A 112 -10.16 8.68 -24.17
CA LYS A 112 -11.18 7.61 -24.27
C LYS A 112 -12.29 7.97 -25.26
N LYS A 113 -12.78 9.21 -25.24
CA LYS A 113 -13.79 9.69 -26.19
C LYS A 113 -13.26 9.67 -27.63
N LEU A 114 -12.02 10.12 -27.85
CA LEU A 114 -11.40 10.12 -29.18
C LEU A 114 -11.20 8.68 -29.70
N ILE A 115 -10.76 7.74 -28.86
CA ILE A 115 -10.67 6.32 -29.22
C ILE A 115 -12.04 5.78 -29.64
N GLN A 116 -13.09 6.12 -28.89
CA GLN A 116 -14.46 5.70 -29.20
C GLN A 116 -14.96 6.28 -30.54
N GLN A 117 -14.56 7.51 -30.87
CA GLN A 117 -14.86 8.13 -32.16
C GLN A 117 -14.06 7.48 -33.31
N MET A 118 -12.78 7.17 -33.11
CA MET A 118 -11.98 6.47 -34.11
C MET A 118 -12.55 5.09 -34.45
N HIS A 119 -13.06 4.35 -33.45
CA HIS A 119 -13.71 3.05 -33.68
C HIS A 119 -14.99 3.18 -34.53
N GLN A 120 -15.71 4.30 -34.45
CA GLN A 120 -16.91 4.56 -35.27
C GLN A 120 -16.60 4.95 -36.72
N LEU A 121 -15.36 5.38 -37.00
CA LEU A 121 -14.92 5.83 -38.32
C LEU A 121 -14.16 4.76 -39.12
N GLN A 122 -13.93 3.56 -38.57
CA GLN A 122 -13.44 2.43 -39.35
C GLN A 122 -14.58 1.85 -40.20
N PRO A 123 -14.50 1.88 -41.54
CA PRO A 123 -15.48 1.16 -42.37
C PRO A 123 -15.33 -0.35 -42.16
N THR A 124 -16.44 -1.01 -41.86
CA THR A 124 -16.58 -2.48 -41.81
C THR A 124 -16.34 -3.05 -43.20
N ALA A 125 -15.10 -3.42 -43.49
CA ALA A 125 -14.74 -4.16 -44.70
C ALA A 125 -13.91 -5.38 -44.32
N THR A 126 -14.58 -6.39 -43.72
CA THR A 126 -14.26 -7.81 -43.90
C THR A 126 -15.51 -8.63 -43.65
N ASN A 127 -15.85 -9.43 -44.66
CA ASN A 127 -17.02 -10.26 -44.81
C ASN A 127 -17.14 -11.37 -43.76
N GLU A 128 -18.40 -11.62 -43.38
CA GLU A 128 -19.08 -12.89 -43.11
C GLU A 128 -18.22 -14.17 -43.00
N SER A 129 -18.23 -14.81 -41.82
CA SER A 129 -19.08 -15.99 -41.58
C SER A 129 -18.90 -16.55 -40.15
N ASN A 130 -20.03 -16.97 -39.59
CA ASN A 130 -20.27 -17.89 -38.46
C ASN A 130 -20.61 -17.28 -37.08
N ASP A 131 -21.91 -17.44 -36.76
CA ASP A 131 -22.53 -17.79 -35.48
C ASP A 131 -21.68 -17.67 -34.21
N GLU A 132 -22.09 -16.78 -33.30
CA GLU A 132 -22.80 -17.19 -32.09
C GLU A 132 -23.37 -15.97 -31.36
N SER A 133 -24.67 -16.05 -31.12
CA SER A 133 -25.47 -15.09 -30.38
C SER A 133 -25.24 -15.20 -28.87
N ASP A 134 -25.08 -14.01 -28.28
CA ASP A 134 -25.64 -13.55 -26.99
C ASP A 134 -24.61 -13.27 -25.89
N SER A 135 -24.23 -11.98 -25.76
CA SER A 135 -23.52 -11.45 -24.60
C SER A 135 -24.00 -10.05 -24.22
N SER A 136 -25.23 -9.99 -23.71
CA SER A 136 -25.57 -8.99 -22.70
C SER A 136 -24.89 -9.37 -21.38
N SER A 137 -23.81 -8.68 -20.99
CA SER A 137 -23.34 -8.63 -19.60
C SER A 137 -22.38 -7.46 -19.36
N VAL A 138 -22.88 -6.52 -18.57
CA VAL A 138 -22.10 -5.52 -17.83
C VAL A 138 -20.99 -6.23 -17.07
N SER A 139 -19.74 -6.01 -17.45
CA SER A 139 -18.56 -6.60 -16.80
C SER A 139 -18.31 -5.95 -15.43
N LYS A 140 -18.96 -6.51 -14.41
CA LYS A 140 -18.32 -6.68 -13.11
C LYS A 140 -16.98 -7.38 -13.36
N PHE A 141 -15.88 -6.65 -13.20
CA PHE A 141 -14.55 -7.23 -13.07
C PHE A 141 -14.45 -7.96 -11.71
N SER A 142 -15.12 -9.10 -11.61
CA SER A 142 -14.71 -10.17 -10.72
C SER A 142 -13.64 -10.95 -11.47
N ILE A 143 -12.38 -10.59 -11.28
CA ILE A 143 -11.27 -11.40 -11.77
C ILE A 143 -11.23 -12.65 -10.90
N ASP A 144 -11.66 -13.76 -11.48
CA ASP A 144 -11.51 -15.08 -10.91
C ASP A 144 -10.01 -15.40 -10.79
N ASP A 145 -9.59 -15.67 -9.55
CA ASP A 145 -8.22 -15.63 -9.02
C ASP A 145 -7.41 -16.90 -9.34
N SER A 146 -7.54 -17.41 -10.56
CA SER A 146 -6.93 -18.68 -10.93
C SER A 146 -6.37 -18.63 -12.34
N ASN A 147 -5.04 -18.47 -12.42
CA ASN A 147 -4.16 -18.98 -13.49
C ASN A 147 -3.46 -18.01 -14.48
N GLN A 148 -3.39 -16.70 -14.20
CA GLN A 148 -2.50 -15.73 -14.92
C GLN A 148 -1.39 -15.14 -14.00
N LYS A 149 -0.76 -15.98 -13.17
CA LYS A 149 -0.05 -15.54 -11.94
C LYS A 149 1.49 -15.34 -12.05
N GLU A 150 2.03 -14.88 -13.17
CA GLU A 150 3.51 -14.74 -13.30
C GLU A 150 4.02 -13.41 -13.92
N GLU A 151 3.31 -12.28 -13.78
CA GLU A 151 3.90 -10.95 -14.09
C GLU A 151 4.68 -10.33 -12.92
N ASP A 152 4.53 -10.86 -11.70
CA ASP A 152 5.14 -10.32 -10.48
C ASP A 152 6.55 -10.86 -10.20
N ALA A 153 7.07 -11.75 -11.07
CA ALA A 153 8.36 -12.40 -10.84
C ALA A 153 9.40 -12.00 -11.89
N ILE A 154 10.63 -11.78 -11.44
CA ILE A 154 11.78 -11.51 -12.30
C ILE A 154 12.75 -12.69 -12.30
N PHE A 155 13.40 -12.92 -13.44
CA PHE A 155 14.47 -13.88 -13.62
C PHE A 155 15.79 -13.16 -13.85
N ILE A 156 16.77 -13.46 -13.02
CA ILE A 156 18.10 -12.84 -13.00
C ILE A 156 19.11 -13.85 -13.51
N ARG A 157 19.87 -13.47 -14.53
CA ARG A 157 20.97 -14.26 -15.09
C ARG A 157 22.31 -13.60 -14.79
N ASN A 158 23.37 -14.38 -14.96
CA ASN A 158 24.76 -13.93 -14.86
C ASN A 158 25.20 -13.53 -13.43
N LEU A 159 24.68 -14.21 -12.41
CA LEU A 159 25.10 -14.01 -11.01
C LEU A 159 26.35 -14.85 -10.69
N PRO A 160 27.26 -14.39 -9.82
CA PRO A 160 28.40 -15.18 -9.38
C PRO A 160 27.94 -16.38 -8.52
N ALA A 161 28.71 -17.48 -8.52
CA ALA A 161 28.41 -18.69 -7.73
C ALA A 161 28.35 -18.44 -6.22
N THR A 162 29.09 -17.43 -5.77
CA THR A 162 29.24 -17.02 -4.37
C THR A 162 28.03 -16.25 -3.82
N ILE A 163 27.07 -15.87 -4.69
CA ILE A 163 25.91 -15.08 -4.29
C ILE A 163 25.07 -15.80 -3.22
N LYS A 164 24.66 -15.03 -2.20
CA LYS A 164 23.78 -15.50 -1.12
C LYS A 164 22.37 -14.91 -1.27
N PHE A 165 21.44 -15.50 -0.53
CA PHE A 165 20.06 -15.04 -0.46
C PHE A 165 19.96 -13.57 0.01
N ASN A 166 20.69 -13.20 1.07
CA ASN A 166 20.62 -11.85 1.64
C ASN A 166 21.05 -10.78 0.62
N ASP A 167 22.09 -11.05 -0.17
CA ASP A 167 22.59 -10.10 -1.16
C ASP A 167 21.52 -9.73 -2.21
N LEU A 168 20.74 -10.73 -2.66
CA LEU A 168 19.63 -10.51 -3.57
C LEU A 168 18.44 -9.84 -2.86
N PHE A 169 18.12 -10.27 -1.65
CA PHE A 169 17.02 -9.69 -0.88
C PHE A 169 17.25 -8.20 -0.60
N ASP A 170 18.44 -7.82 -0.13
CA ASP A 170 18.80 -6.44 0.20
C ASP A 170 18.88 -5.54 -1.04
N LEU A 171 19.29 -6.09 -2.17
CA LEU A 171 19.34 -5.35 -3.43
C LEU A 171 17.93 -5.06 -3.97
N PHE A 172 17.07 -6.08 -4.05
CA PHE A 172 15.76 -5.98 -4.69
C PHE A 172 14.67 -5.43 -3.75
N SER A 173 14.85 -5.52 -2.43
CA SER A 173 13.94 -4.89 -1.45
C SER A 173 13.93 -3.36 -1.53
N LYS A 174 14.97 -2.74 -2.12
CA LYS A 174 15.03 -1.29 -2.38
C LYS A 174 14.02 -0.83 -3.43
N ILE A 175 13.66 -1.71 -4.37
CA ILE A 175 12.70 -1.39 -5.43
C ILE A 175 11.27 -1.64 -4.97
N GLY A 176 11.05 -2.72 -4.22
CA GLY A 176 9.73 -3.04 -3.73
C GLY A 176 9.72 -4.23 -2.77
N ARG A 177 8.54 -4.51 -2.20
CA ARG A 177 8.37 -5.62 -1.26
C ARG A 177 8.39 -6.96 -1.99
N ILE A 178 9.30 -7.84 -1.55
CA ILE A 178 9.41 -9.22 -2.01
C ILE A 178 8.31 -10.04 -1.34
N LYS A 179 7.68 -10.93 -2.10
CA LYS A 179 6.58 -11.78 -1.64
C LYS A 179 7.09 -12.81 -0.63
N TYR A 180 6.33 -13.01 0.43
CA TYR A 180 6.59 -14.06 1.43
C TYR A 180 5.64 -15.21 1.21
N ASN A 181 6.17 -16.43 1.24
CA ASN A 181 5.36 -17.62 1.18
C ASN A 181 4.63 -17.80 2.51
N ALA A 182 3.29 -17.87 2.48
CA ALA A 182 2.47 -17.93 3.70
C ALA A 182 2.78 -19.14 4.58
N ASN A 183 3.18 -20.28 3.97
CA ASN A 183 3.45 -21.52 4.70
C ASN A 183 4.83 -21.51 5.35
N THR A 184 5.86 -21.06 4.63
CA THR A 184 7.24 -21.11 5.12
C THR A 184 7.69 -19.84 5.85
N LYS A 185 6.92 -18.75 5.73
CA LYS A 185 7.27 -17.39 6.20
C LYS A 185 8.63 -16.90 5.67
N LYS A 186 9.09 -17.44 4.54
CA LYS A 186 10.34 -17.04 3.87
C LYS A 186 10.01 -16.23 2.62
N ALA A 187 10.84 -15.25 2.30
CA ALA A 187 10.73 -14.51 1.04
C ALA A 187 11.01 -15.44 -0.15
N GLU A 188 10.23 -15.27 -1.21
CA GLU A 188 10.25 -16.08 -2.42
C GLU A 188 11.40 -15.66 -3.34
N VAL A 189 12.62 -16.01 -2.92
CA VAL A 189 13.85 -15.88 -3.71
C VAL A 189 14.45 -17.27 -3.91
N PHE A 190 14.59 -17.67 -5.17
CA PHE A 190 15.10 -18.99 -5.56
C PHE A 190 16.41 -18.82 -6.29
N ILE A 191 17.48 -19.45 -5.81
CA ILE A 191 18.80 -19.44 -6.46
C ILE A 191 19.04 -20.81 -7.09
N PHE A 192 19.24 -20.82 -8.41
CA PHE A 192 19.51 -22.01 -9.19
C PHE A 192 21.02 -22.13 -9.41
N LYS A 193 21.66 -23.03 -8.65
CA LYS A 193 23.08 -23.39 -8.82
C LYS A 193 23.17 -24.65 -9.67
N ASN A 194 24.04 -24.64 -10.68
CA ASN A 194 24.30 -25.83 -11.48
C ASN A 194 25.35 -26.71 -10.77
N PRO A 195 25.01 -27.93 -10.32
CA PRO A 195 25.94 -28.76 -9.55
C PRO A 195 27.19 -29.17 -10.36
N ASN A 196 27.10 -29.16 -11.69
CA ASN A 196 28.17 -29.63 -12.57
C ASN A 196 29.25 -28.58 -12.87
N LYS A 197 29.13 -27.35 -12.36
CA LYS A 197 30.06 -26.24 -12.66
C LYS A 197 30.48 -25.54 -11.37
N LYS A 198 31.64 -25.91 -10.81
CA LYS A 198 32.14 -25.36 -9.54
C LYS A 198 32.42 -23.85 -9.58
N ASP A 199 32.74 -23.30 -10.76
CA ASP A 199 33.00 -21.87 -10.98
C ASP A 199 31.95 -21.20 -11.89
N GLY A 200 30.73 -21.75 -11.92
CA GLY A 200 29.69 -21.35 -12.85
C GLY A 200 28.85 -20.15 -12.42
N LEU A 201 28.37 -19.39 -13.42
CA LEU A 201 27.30 -18.41 -13.23
C LEU A 201 26.03 -19.10 -12.71
N CYS A 202 25.39 -18.48 -11.73
CA CYS A 202 24.10 -18.88 -11.20
C CYS A 202 22.97 -18.01 -11.78
N ASN A 203 21.75 -18.53 -11.71
CA ASN A 203 20.55 -17.78 -12.02
C ASN A 203 19.69 -17.69 -10.77
N ALA A 204 18.82 -16.69 -10.69
CA ALA A 204 17.88 -16.56 -9.59
C ALA A 204 16.49 -16.12 -10.08
N LYS A 205 15.45 -16.46 -9.32
CA LYS A 205 14.09 -15.94 -9.49
C LYS A 205 13.70 -15.19 -8.21
N VAL A 206 13.19 -13.97 -8.36
CA VAL A 206 12.69 -13.13 -7.26
C VAL A 206 11.24 -12.81 -7.54
N VAL A 207 10.35 -13.04 -6.57
CA VAL A 207 8.92 -12.78 -6.70
C VAL A 207 8.54 -11.56 -5.86
N PHE A 208 7.95 -10.54 -6.49
CA PHE A 208 7.44 -9.35 -5.82
C PHE A 208 5.97 -9.52 -5.43
N ILE A 209 5.51 -8.64 -4.54
CA ILE A 209 4.08 -8.53 -4.22
C ILE A 209 3.33 -7.84 -5.36
N ASN A 210 3.98 -6.91 -6.08
CA ASN A 210 3.37 -6.09 -7.12
C ASN A 210 4.12 -6.22 -8.46
N LYS A 211 3.39 -6.31 -9.57
CA LYS A 211 3.93 -6.29 -10.95
C LYS A 211 4.75 -5.05 -11.28
N GLU A 212 4.35 -3.89 -10.76
CA GLU A 212 5.04 -2.62 -11.01
C GLU A 212 6.47 -2.65 -10.45
N SER A 213 6.66 -3.24 -9.27
CA SER A 213 7.97 -3.42 -8.66
C SER A 213 8.85 -4.36 -9.48
N ALA A 214 8.28 -5.43 -10.05
CA ALA A 214 8.98 -6.35 -10.93
C ALA A 214 9.44 -5.64 -12.23
N ALA A 215 8.55 -4.86 -12.86
CA ALA A 215 8.87 -4.07 -14.05
C ALA A 215 9.94 -3.00 -13.75
N ALA A 216 9.80 -2.26 -12.65
CA ALA A 216 10.79 -1.27 -12.22
C ALA A 216 12.16 -1.90 -11.96
N ALA A 217 12.20 -3.09 -11.35
CA ALA A 217 13.46 -3.81 -11.10
C ALA A 217 14.16 -4.23 -12.41
N VAL A 218 13.39 -4.60 -13.45
CA VAL A 218 13.94 -4.89 -14.78
C VAL A 218 14.55 -3.63 -15.39
N VAL A 219 13.83 -2.51 -15.38
CA VAL A 219 14.31 -1.24 -15.95
C VAL A 219 15.57 -0.75 -15.24
N GLU A 220 15.60 -0.84 -13.91
CA GLU A 220 16.69 -0.32 -13.08
C GLU A 220 17.97 -1.18 -13.14
N TYR A 221 17.82 -2.51 -13.14
CA TYR A 221 18.97 -3.42 -12.97
C TYR A 221 19.39 -4.18 -14.23
N ASN A 222 18.57 -4.22 -15.29
CA ASN A 222 18.96 -4.93 -16.50
C ASN A 222 20.14 -4.23 -17.21
N GLY A 223 21.25 -4.93 -17.35
CA GLY A 223 22.49 -4.41 -17.93
C GLY A 223 23.38 -3.64 -16.96
N LYS A 224 22.91 -3.37 -15.73
CA LYS A 224 23.67 -2.59 -14.73
C LYS A 224 24.84 -3.41 -14.18
N HIS A 225 26.02 -2.77 -14.08
CA HIS A 225 27.19 -3.37 -13.43
C HIS A 225 27.08 -3.20 -11.93
N ILE A 226 27.23 -4.30 -11.18
CA ILE A 226 27.23 -4.27 -9.71
C ILE A 226 28.68 -4.47 -9.24
N PRO A 227 29.32 -3.43 -8.69
CA PRO A 227 30.73 -3.47 -8.30
C PRO A 227 31.05 -4.59 -7.31
N GLN A 228 30.14 -4.84 -6.37
CA GLN A 228 30.31 -5.87 -5.32
C GLN A 228 30.45 -7.28 -5.89
N TRP A 229 29.90 -7.54 -7.07
CA TRP A 229 29.90 -8.85 -7.72
C TRP A 229 30.74 -8.88 -8.99
N ASN A 230 31.29 -7.72 -9.38
CA ASN A 230 32.01 -7.50 -10.62
C ASN A 230 31.32 -8.12 -11.85
N THR A 231 29.99 -8.07 -11.91
CA THR A 231 29.21 -8.66 -13.00
C THR A 231 28.15 -7.67 -13.49
N ARG A 232 27.73 -7.84 -14.75
CA ARG A 232 26.56 -7.15 -15.30
C ARG A 232 25.35 -8.07 -15.17
N LEU A 233 24.32 -7.57 -14.51
CA LEU A 233 23.09 -8.33 -14.34
C LEU A 233 22.28 -8.35 -15.64
N GLN A 234 21.62 -9.47 -15.90
CA GLN A 234 20.59 -9.56 -16.91
C GLN A 234 19.29 -9.90 -16.21
N VAL A 235 18.36 -8.95 -16.17
CA VAL A 235 17.09 -9.08 -15.45
C VAL A 235 15.97 -9.04 -16.47
N ASN A 236 15.10 -10.05 -16.44
CA ASN A 236 13.95 -10.15 -17.34
C ASN A 236 12.70 -10.53 -16.55
N ILE A 237 11.52 -10.20 -17.06
CA ILE A 237 10.25 -10.70 -16.51
C ILE A 237 10.19 -12.21 -16.71
N SER A 238 9.79 -12.95 -15.67
CA SER A 238 9.69 -14.41 -15.69
C SER A 238 8.36 -14.83 -16.31
N TYR A 239 8.35 -15.28 -17.56
CA TYR A 239 7.14 -15.86 -18.15
C TYR A 239 6.88 -17.27 -17.62
N PRO A 240 5.62 -17.65 -17.36
CA PRO A 240 5.29 -19.00 -16.97
C PRO A 240 5.69 -19.96 -18.08
N LYS A 241 6.43 -21.01 -17.75
CA LYS A 241 6.61 -22.12 -18.69
C LYS A 241 5.23 -22.75 -18.89
N LYS A 242 4.67 -22.63 -20.10
CA LYS A 242 3.52 -23.45 -20.50
C LYS A 242 3.92 -24.90 -20.25
N LYS A 243 3.30 -25.56 -19.26
CA LYS A 243 3.41 -27.01 -19.12
C LYS A 243 2.84 -27.60 -20.40
N ASN A 244 3.69 -28.02 -21.34
CA ASN A 244 3.23 -28.89 -22.40
C ASN A 244 2.72 -30.15 -21.71
N LEU A 245 1.41 -30.42 -21.83
CA LEU A 245 0.75 -31.57 -21.21
C LEU A 245 1.19 -32.94 -21.78
N ASN A 246 2.27 -33.00 -22.56
CA ASN A 246 2.68 -34.19 -23.31
C ASN A 246 3.95 -34.88 -22.79
N GLU A 247 4.55 -34.44 -21.67
CA GLU A 247 5.67 -35.16 -21.05
C GLU A 247 5.22 -35.95 -19.81
N VAL A 248 4.34 -36.93 -20.03
CA VAL A 248 4.18 -38.04 -19.09
C VAL A 248 5.37 -38.99 -19.29
N GLY A 249 6.21 -39.08 -18.26
CA GLY A 249 7.00 -40.28 -17.99
C GLY A 249 8.48 -40.22 -18.34
N LYS A 250 9.29 -39.59 -17.48
CA LYS A 250 10.61 -40.13 -17.07
C LYS A 250 10.86 -39.81 -15.60
N THR A 251 10.26 -40.58 -14.72
CA THR A 251 10.70 -40.69 -13.32
C THR A 251 12.00 -41.49 -13.29
N TYR A 252 13.12 -40.82 -13.05
CA TYR A 252 14.36 -41.50 -12.67
C TYR A 252 14.28 -41.85 -11.20
N ASN A 253 13.97 -43.12 -10.90
CA ASN A 253 14.29 -43.73 -9.62
C ASN A 253 15.82 -43.81 -9.48
N ARG A 254 16.37 -43.23 -8.43
CA ARG A 254 17.74 -43.50 -7.99
C ARG A 254 17.66 -44.25 -6.66
N LYS A 255 18.12 -45.51 -6.70
CA LYS A 255 18.57 -46.27 -5.53
C LYS A 255 19.81 -45.61 -4.95
#